data_AF-A0AAV5YGN1-F1
#
_entry.id   AF-A0AAV5YGN1-F1
#
_cell.length_a   1.000
_cell.length_b   1.000
_cell.length_c   1.000
_cell.angle_alpha   90.00
_cell.angle_beta   90.00
_cell.angle_gamma   90.00
#
_symmetry.space_group_name_H-M   'P 1'
#
loop_
_entity.id
_entity.type
_entity.pdbx_description
1 polymer ?
#
loop_
_entity_poly.entity_id
_entity_poly.type
_entity_poly.pdbx_seq_one_letter_code
_entity_poly.pdbx_strand_id
1 'polypeptide(L)'
;MTRERTDSRTEANLLVALVGEADANRRYLACGIQALNEDRPDIAQLFFEAAGRSGLEVVALAAASGTLSFGLGRLPSLLLGVDVGG
;
A
#
# COMPACT_ATOMS: atom_id res chain seq x y z
N MET A 1 -14.92 3.05 25.17
CA MET A 1 -15.38 3.64 23.89
C MET A 1 -14.81 2.79 22.78
N THR A 2 -15.56 1.79 22.32
CA THR A 2 -14.96 0.58 21.72
C THR A 2 -15.64 0.14 20.42
N ARG A 3 -16.30 1.04 19.67
CA ARG A 3 -16.97 0.65 18.42
C ARG A 3 -17.39 1.82 17.50
N GLU A 4 -16.45 2.65 17.04
CA GLU A 4 -16.75 3.65 15.98
C GLU A 4 -15.62 3.86 14.96
N ARG A 5 -14.52 3.08 15.02
CA ARG A 5 -13.42 3.27 14.06
C ARG A 5 -13.70 2.68 12.68
N THR A 6 -14.64 1.75 12.55
CA THR A 6 -14.85 0.88 11.37
C THR A 6 -15.84 1.40 10.31
N ASP A 7 -16.44 2.58 10.48
CA ASP A 7 -17.49 3.12 9.57
C ASP A 7 -17.24 4.58 9.15
N SER A 8 -16.01 5.07 9.30
CA SER A 8 -15.73 6.45 8.89
C SER A 8 -15.62 6.55 7.37
N ARG A 9 -16.21 7.60 6.77
CA ARG A 9 -16.03 7.91 5.34
C ARG A 9 -14.55 7.99 4.95
N THR A 10 -13.69 8.40 5.88
CA THR A 10 -12.23 8.44 5.70
C THR A 10 -11.64 7.05 5.48
N GLU A 11 -12.07 6.04 6.25
CA GLU A 11 -11.59 4.66 6.09
C GLU A 11 -12.05 4.05 4.76
N ALA A 12 -13.31 4.29 4.37
CA ALA A 12 -13.80 3.90 3.05
C ALA A 12 -12.98 4.56 1.92
N ASN A 13 -12.66 5.86 2.06
CA ASN A 13 -11.84 6.58 1.09
C ASN A 13 -10.40 6.06 1.04
N LEU A 14 -9.82 5.63 2.18
CA LEU A 14 -8.49 5.02 2.22
C LEU A 14 -8.44 3.73 1.41
N LEU A 15 -9.46 2.87 1.54
CA LEU A 15 -9.54 1.63 0.75
C LEU A 15 -9.73 1.91 -0.74
N VAL A 16 -10.54 2.91 -1.10
CA VAL A 16 -10.71 3.34 -2.50
C VAL A 16 -9.38 3.85 -3.08
N ALA A 17 -8.65 4.68 -2.33
CA ALA A 17 -7.34 5.17 -2.74
C ALA A 17 -6.33 4.02 -2.89
N LEU A 18 -6.33 3.07 -1.95
CA LEU A 18 -5.44 1.90 -1.99
C LEU A 18 -5.66 1.07 -3.26
N VAL A 19 -6.91 0.78 -3.61
CA VAL A 19 -7.23 0.06 -4.85
C VAL A 19 -6.85 0.87 -6.09
N GLY A 20 -7.07 2.19 -6.06
CA GLY A 20 -6.69 3.09 -7.14
C GLY A 20 -5.18 3.09 -7.41
N GLU A 21 -4.37 3.23 -6.35
CA GLU A 21 -2.90 3.19 -6.47
C GLU A 21 -2.41 1.80 -6.89
N ALA A 22 -3.00 0.73 -6.38
CA ALA A 22 -2.62 -0.62 -6.78
C ALA A 22 -2.90 -0.90 -8.27
N ASP A 23 -4.04 -0.42 -8.79
CA ASP A 23 -4.38 -0.52 -10.20
C ASP A 23 -3.49 0.38 -11.07
N ALA A 24 -3.21 1.61 -10.64
CA ALA A 24 -2.30 2.52 -11.32
C ALA A 24 -0.88 1.92 -11.42
N ASN A 25 -0.34 1.41 -10.31
CA ASN A 25 0.94 0.72 -10.28
C ASN A 25 0.98 -0.45 -11.27
N ARG A 26 -0.07 -1.29 -11.31
CA ARG A 26 -0.17 -2.39 -12.28
C ARG A 26 -0.11 -1.88 -13.72
N ARG A 27 -0.81 -0.79 -14.04
CA ARG A 27 -0.82 -0.19 -15.39
C ARG A 27 0.54 0.38 -15.75
N TYR A 28 1.21 1.10 -14.84
CA TYR A 28 2.55 1.63 -15.07
C TYR A 28 3.54 0.51 -15.39
N LEU A 29 3.52 -0.60 -14.64
CA LEU A 29 4.37 -1.75 -14.92
C LEU A 29 4.09 -2.35 -16.32
N ALA A 30 2.82 -2.51 -16.69
CA ALA A 30 2.43 -3.03 -17.99
C ALA A 30 2.88 -2.11 -19.14
N CYS A 31 2.67 -0.80 -19.01
CA CYS A 31 3.13 0.18 -19.99
C CYS A 31 4.66 0.23 -20.08
N GLY A 32 5.37 0.10 -18.95
CA GLY A 32 6.84 0.04 -18.94
C GLY A 32 7.36 -1.18 -19.70
N ILE A 33 6.77 -2.36 -19.48
CA ILE A 33 7.11 -3.58 -20.23
C ILE A 33 6.80 -3.41 -21.72
N GLN A 34 5.64 -2.82 -22.05
CA GLN A 34 5.29 -2.56 -23.45
C GLN A 34 6.28 -1.60 -24.13
N ALA A 35 6.69 -0.53 -23.45
CA ALA A 35 7.67 0.41 -23.98
C ALA A 35 9.05 -0.27 -24.23
N LEU A 36 9.45 -1.24 -23.40
CA LEU A 36 10.63 -2.05 -23.67
C LEU A 36 10.47 -2.92 -24.93
N ASN A 37 9.29 -3.51 -25.14
CA ASN A 37 9.00 -4.30 -26.35
C ASN A 37 8.94 -3.43 -27.62
N GLU A 38 8.77 -2.12 -27.48
CA GLU A 38 8.77 -1.14 -28.58
C GLU A 38 10.15 -0.46 -28.77
N ASP A 39 11.21 -0.98 -28.14
CA ASP A 39 12.57 -0.41 -28.18
C ASP A 39 12.64 1.04 -27.68
N ARG A 40 11.80 1.39 -26.68
CA ARG A 40 11.73 2.73 -26.03
C ARG A 40 12.15 2.68 -24.56
N PRO A 41 13.44 2.42 -24.25
CA PRO A 41 13.90 2.30 -22.87
C PRO A 41 13.82 3.61 -22.08
N ASP A 42 13.92 4.75 -22.76
CA ASP A 42 13.74 6.09 -22.20
C ASP A 42 12.32 6.30 -21.65
N ILE A 43 11.31 5.82 -22.37
CA ILE A 43 9.91 5.88 -21.93
C ILE A 43 9.62 4.83 -20.86
N ALA A 44 10.16 3.61 -21.03
CA ALA A 44 9.99 2.54 -20.05
C ALA A 44 10.46 2.96 -18.65
N GLN A 45 11.60 3.66 -18.58
CA GLN A 45 12.14 4.19 -17.33
C GLN A 45 11.14 5.11 -16.61
N LEU A 46 10.47 6.01 -17.33
CA LEU A 46 9.46 6.91 -16.75
C LEU A 46 8.29 6.14 -16.14
N PHE A 47 7.83 5.08 -16.82
CA PHE A 47 6.78 4.21 -16.30
C PHE A 47 7.23 3.45 -15.04
N PHE A 48 8.45 2.94 -15.00
CA PHE A 48 8.97 2.24 -13.83
C PHE A 48 9.21 3.16 -12.63
N GLU A 49 9.63 4.41 -12.86
CA GLU A 49 9.73 5.42 -11.80
C GLU A 49 8.35 5.76 -11.21
N ALA A 50 7.34 5.92 -12.07
CA ALA A 50 5.95 6.13 -11.62
C ALA A 50 5.41 4.92 -10.86
N ALA A 51 5.69 3.69 -11.33
CA ALA A 51 5.34 2.45 -10.63
C ALA A 51 6.01 2.38 -9.25
N GLY A 52 7.31 2.68 -9.15
CA GLY A 52 8.02 2.71 -7.88
C GLY A 52 7.38 3.65 -6.86
N ARG A 53 6.99 4.86 -7.28
CA ARG A 53 6.32 5.83 -6.41
C ARG A 53 4.92 5.35 -5.98
N SER A 54 4.08 4.93 -6.93
CA SER A 54 2.73 4.45 -6.63
C SER A 54 2.77 3.20 -5.74
N GLY A 55 3.77 2.31 -5.92
CA GLY A 55 4.01 1.18 -5.03
C GLY A 55 4.28 1.58 -3.56
N LEU A 56 5.02 2.68 -3.33
CA LEU A 56 5.20 3.22 -1.97
C LEU A 56 3.90 3.80 -1.41
N GLU A 57 3.09 4.45 -2.25
CA GLU A 57 1.77 4.97 -1.87
C GLU A 57 0.79 3.84 -1.50
N VAL A 58 0.80 2.72 -2.25
CA VAL A 58 0.07 1.48 -1.90
C VAL A 58 0.46 0.98 -0.51
N VAL A 59 1.78 0.88 -0.22
CA VAL A 59 2.25 0.41 1.09
C VAL A 59 1.80 1.35 2.20
N ALA A 60 1.89 2.66 1.99
CA ALA A 60 1.46 3.66 2.97
C ALA A 60 -0.06 3.60 3.24
N LEU A 61 -0.87 3.50 2.18
CA LEU A 61 -2.32 3.40 2.30
C LEU A 61 -2.76 2.08 2.95
N ALA A 62 -2.12 0.96 2.62
CA ALA A 62 -2.38 -0.33 3.25
C ALA A 62 -2.00 -0.35 4.74
N ALA A 63 -0.91 0.33 5.11
CA ALA A 63 -0.54 0.51 6.51
C ALA A 63 -1.54 1.39 7.26
N ALA A 64 -1.96 2.51 6.67
CA ALA A 64 -2.96 3.41 7.24
C ALA A 64 -4.33 2.74 7.40
N SER A 65 -4.69 1.85 6.46
CA SER A 65 -5.93 1.07 6.50
C SER A 65 -5.87 -0.13 7.45
N GLY A 66 -4.70 -0.40 8.07
CA GLY A 66 -4.50 -1.57 8.92
C GLY A 66 -4.40 -2.91 8.16
N THR A 67 -4.45 -2.89 6.83
CA THR A 67 -4.24 -4.07 5.96
C THR A 67 -2.81 -4.60 6.06
N LEU A 68 -1.84 -3.71 6.23
CA LEU A 68 -0.47 -4.05 6.60
C LEU A 68 -0.25 -3.71 8.08
N SER A 69 -0.23 -4.72 8.93
CA SER A 69 0.28 -4.58 10.29
C SER A 69 1.80 -4.55 10.27
N PHE A 70 2.39 -3.38 10.48
CA PHE A 70 3.82 -3.30 10.81
C PHE A 70 4.04 -3.93 12.19
N GLY A 71 4.81 -5.01 12.24
CA GLY A 71 5.14 -5.77 13.45
C GLY A 71 5.89 -5.02 14.54
N LEU A 72 5.89 -3.68 14.57
CA LEU A 72 6.41 -2.91 15.71
C LEU A 72 5.55 -3.06 16.97
N GLY A 73 4.29 -3.48 16.84
CA GLY A 73 3.40 -3.77 17.96
C GLY A 73 3.70 -5.10 18.69
N ARG A 74 4.58 -5.97 18.18
CA ARG A 74 4.94 -7.23 18.85
C ARG A 74 6.18 -7.15 19.73
N LEU A 75 6.94 -6.05 19.67
CA LEU A 75 8.07 -5.85 20.59
C LEU A 75 7.64 -5.63 22.06
N PRO A 76 6.57 -4.88 22.39
CA PRO A 76 6.11 -4.82 23.77
C PRO A 76 5.56 -6.16 24.28
N SER A 77 4.89 -6.95 23.42
CA SER A 77 4.35 -8.25 23.82
C SER A 77 5.43 -9.30 24.08
N LEU A 78 6.54 -9.26 23.34
CA LEU A 78 7.68 -10.16 23.54
C LEU A 78 8.62 -9.71 24.67
N LEU A 79 8.69 -8.40 24.98
CA LEU A 79 9.59 -7.86 25.99
C LEU A 79 8.94 -7.73 27.39
N LEU A 80 7.61 -7.61 27.48
CA LEU A 80 6.89 -7.49 28.76
C LEU A 80 6.04 -8.71 29.13
N GLY A 81 5.92 -9.73 28.27
CA GLY A 81 5.25 -10.99 28.64
C GLY A 81 3.81 -10.84 29.13
N VAL A 82 3.09 -9.80 28.70
CA VAL A 82 1.67 -9.63 29.02
C VAL A 82 0.84 -10.11 27.82
N ASP A 83 0.22 -11.28 28.00
CA ASP A 83 -0.90 -11.73 27.20
C ASP A 83 -2.10 -10.82 27.51
N VAL A 84 -2.59 -10.07 26.54
CA VAL A 84 -3.89 -9.39 26.63
C VAL A 84 -4.86 -10.17 25.74
N GLY A 85 -5.25 -11.34 26.24
CA GLY A 85 -6.41 -12.08 25.75
C GLY A 85 -7.67 -11.65 26.49
N GLY A 86 -8.74 -11.37 25.72
CA GLY A 86 -10.15 -11.60 26.06
C GLY A 86 -10.77 -10.87 27.23
#